data_AF-A0A7L1IC31-F1
#
_entry.id   AF-A0A7L1IC31-F1
#
_cell.length_a   1.000
_cell.length_b   1.000
_cell.length_c   1.000
_cell.angle_alpha   90.00
_cell.angle_beta   90.00
_cell.angle_gamma   90.00
#
_symmetry.space_group_name_H-M   'P 1'
#
loop_
_entity.id
_entity.type
_entity.pdbx_description
1 polymer ?
#
loop_
_entity_poly.entity_id
_entity_poly.type
_entity_poly.pdbx_seq_one_letter_code
_entity_poly.pdbx_strand_id
1 'polypeptide(L)'
;MAMSVIQACRSLALSTWLLSFCFVHLLCLDFTVAEKEEWYTAFVNITYADPAAGGAELRSEKSECGRYGEQSPKQDARGQVALSASPADRQACDPGTRFNAPASGKSWVALIPRGNCTYKEKIRHAAAQNASAVVIYNVGSSNANETITMPHAGLEDVVAIMIPEPKGKEIVSLLERNITVMMYITIGTRNLQKYVSRTSVVFVSISFIVLMIISLAWLVFYYIQRFRYANARDRNQ
;
A
#
# COMPACT_ATOMS: atom_id res chain seq x y z
N MET A 1 42.68 -46.06 -1.46
CA MET A 1 41.44 -45.54 -2.09
C MET A 1 40.34 -45.12 -1.10
N ALA A 2 40.36 -45.53 0.18
CA ALA A 2 39.32 -45.17 1.16
C ALA A 2 39.35 -43.70 1.66
N MET A 3 40.52 -43.04 1.67
CA MET A 3 40.63 -41.63 2.13
C MET A 3 39.92 -40.62 1.20
N SER A 4 39.85 -40.90 -0.11
CA SER A 4 39.21 -40.03 -1.11
C SER A 4 37.68 -39.95 -0.93
N VAL A 5 37.04 -41.07 -0.58
CA VAL A 5 35.59 -41.15 -0.41
C VAL A 5 35.14 -40.44 0.88
N ILE A 6 35.91 -40.55 1.96
CA ILE A 6 35.61 -39.89 3.24
C ILE A 6 35.71 -38.37 3.11
N GLN A 7 36.70 -37.89 2.35
CA GLN A 7 36.90 -36.46 2.11
C GLN A 7 35.82 -35.88 1.19
N ALA A 8 35.39 -36.63 0.16
CA ALA A 8 34.24 -36.27 -0.67
C ALA A 8 32.91 -36.25 0.11
N CYS A 9 32.69 -37.24 1.00
CA CYS A 9 31.51 -37.27 1.87
C CYS A 9 31.48 -36.11 2.88
N ARG A 10 32.63 -35.74 3.47
CA ARG A 10 32.72 -34.56 4.36
C ARG A 10 32.44 -33.26 3.61
N SER A 11 32.92 -33.13 2.37
CA SER A 11 32.65 -31.99 1.49
C SER A 11 31.16 -31.86 1.15
N LEU A 12 30.49 -32.96 0.77
CA LEU A 12 29.04 -32.95 0.51
C LEU A 12 28.22 -32.68 1.78
N ALA A 13 28.62 -33.22 2.93
CA ALA A 13 27.94 -32.96 4.19
C ALA A 13 28.07 -31.49 4.62
N LEU A 14 29.23 -30.87 4.39
CA LEU A 14 29.43 -29.44 4.65
C LEU A 14 28.62 -28.57 3.68
N SER A 15 28.57 -28.91 2.40
CA SER A 15 27.84 -28.11 1.41
C SER A 15 26.32 -28.16 1.65
N THR A 16 25.79 -29.33 2.02
CA THR A 16 24.37 -29.49 2.38
C THR A 16 24.02 -28.76 3.67
N TRP A 17 24.90 -28.77 4.67
CA TRP A 17 24.75 -27.96 5.89
C TRP A 17 24.76 -26.47 5.61
N LEU A 18 25.70 -26.00 4.79
CA LEU A 18 25.79 -24.59 4.41
C LEU A 18 24.59 -24.14 3.58
N LEU A 19 24.11 -24.97 2.66
CA LEU A 19 22.89 -24.72 1.88
C LEU A 19 21.66 -24.65 2.80
N SER A 20 21.53 -25.58 3.75
CA SER A 20 20.43 -25.56 4.72
C SER A 20 20.48 -24.32 5.60
N PHE A 21 21.67 -23.94 6.10
CA PHE A 21 21.86 -22.77 6.95
C PHE A 21 21.61 -21.47 6.19
N CYS A 22 22.08 -21.35 4.95
CA CYS A 22 21.76 -20.24 4.05
C CYS A 22 20.26 -20.17 3.77
N PHE A 23 19.58 -21.29 3.53
CA PHE A 23 18.13 -21.31 3.28
C PHE A 23 17.34 -20.87 4.51
N VAL A 24 17.75 -21.32 5.71
CA VAL A 24 17.15 -20.88 6.99
C VAL A 24 17.39 -19.39 7.21
N HIS A 25 18.58 -18.87 6.94
CA HIS A 25 18.87 -17.44 7.04
C HIS A 25 18.11 -16.60 6.00
N LEU A 26 17.97 -17.08 4.76
CA LEU A 26 17.18 -16.41 3.71
C LEU A 26 15.70 -16.33 4.13
N LEU A 27 15.15 -17.44 4.63
CA LEU A 27 13.79 -17.51 5.16
C LEU A 27 13.59 -16.61 6.40
N CYS A 28 14.64 -16.41 7.20
CA CYS A 28 14.61 -15.55 8.38
C CYS A 28 14.74 -14.05 8.02
N LEU A 29 15.42 -13.72 6.91
CA LEU A 29 15.53 -12.34 6.40
C LEU A 29 14.24 -11.88 5.70
N ASP A 30 13.49 -12.79 5.07
CA ASP A 30 12.13 -12.53 4.55
C ASP A 30 11.06 -12.38 5.66
N PHE A 31 11.45 -12.57 6.93
CA PHE A 31 10.58 -12.52 8.10
C PHE A 31 10.40 -11.09 8.65
N THR A 32 10.94 -10.06 8.00
CA THR A 32 10.66 -8.67 8.38
C THR A 32 9.19 -8.36 8.11
N VAL A 33 8.41 -8.42 9.19
CA VAL A 33 7.07 -7.85 9.42
C VAL A 33 6.32 -7.53 8.13
N ALA A 34 5.54 -8.49 7.63
CA ALA A 34 4.50 -8.17 6.66
C ALA A 34 3.43 -7.35 7.39
N GLU A 35 3.56 -6.02 7.35
CA GLU A 35 2.53 -5.13 7.86
C GLU A 35 1.22 -5.44 7.17
N LYS A 36 0.19 -5.60 7.99
CA LYS A 36 -1.20 -5.75 7.56
C LYS A 36 -1.57 -4.46 6.82
N GLU A 37 -1.63 -4.52 5.49
CA GLU A 37 -2.05 -3.37 4.68
C GLU A 37 -3.58 -3.18 4.85
N GLU A 38 -3.93 -2.35 5.82
CA GLU A 38 -5.30 -1.93 6.10
C GLU A 38 -5.53 -0.54 5.51
N TRP A 39 -6.56 -0.40 4.68
CA TRP A 39 -6.87 0.88 4.05
C TRP A 39 -8.39 1.04 3.88
N TYR A 40 -8.83 2.28 3.80
CA TYR A 40 -10.25 2.63 3.70
C TYR A 40 -10.50 3.34 2.38
N THR A 41 -11.51 2.91 1.63
CA THR A 41 -12.03 3.71 0.53
C THR A 41 -12.85 4.89 1.07
N ALA A 42 -13.11 5.85 0.21
CA ALA A 42 -14.01 6.96 0.46
C ALA A 42 -15.02 7.07 -0.68
N PHE A 43 -16.29 7.25 -0.32
CA PHE A 43 -17.30 7.69 -1.26
C PHE A 43 -17.16 9.19 -1.48
N VAL A 44 -16.99 9.59 -2.73
CA VAL A 44 -16.95 10.98 -3.17
C VAL A 44 -18.28 11.28 -3.87
N ASN A 45 -19.08 12.15 -3.27
CA ASN A 45 -20.29 12.68 -3.87
C ASN A 45 -20.06 14.13 -4.28
N ILE A 46 -20.21 14.44 -5.56
CA ILE A 46 -20.14 15.80 -6.08
C ILE A 46 -21.53 16.27 -6.48
N THR A 47 -21.83 17.54 -6.20
CA THR A 47 -23.04 18.21 -6.69
C THR A 47 -22.66 19.52 -7.38
N TYR A 48 -23.24 19.74 -8.56
CA TYR A 48 -22.97 20.92 -9.38
C TYR A 48 -24.17 21.26 -10.27
N ALA A 49 -24.25 22.51 -10.72
CA ALA A 49 -25.28 22.95 -11.67
C ALA A 49 -24.97 22.39 -13.07
N ASP A 50 -25.92 21.67 -13.67
CA ASP A 50 -25.71 21.01 -14.96
C ASP A 50 -25.64 22.05 -16.09
N PRO A 51 -24.49 22.19 -16.79
CA PRO A 51 -24.36 23.13 -17.89
C PRO A 51 -25.21 22.74 -19.11
N ALA A 52 -25.57 21.45 -19.28
CA ALA A 52 -26.40 20.99 -20.40
C ALA A 52 -27.89 21.31 -20.19
N ALA A 53 -28.35 21.38 -18.94
CA ALA A 53 -29.73 21.71 -18.56
C ALA A 53 -29.94 23.21 -18.30
N GLY A 54 -29.04 24.08 -18.78
CA GLY A 54 -29.14 25.53 -18.59
C GLY A 54 -28.86 26.02 -17.16
N GLY A 55 -28.17 25.24 -16.33
CA GLY A 55 -27.73 25.62 -14.98
C GLY A 55 -28.80 25.64 -13.90
N ALA A 56 -30.06 25.34 -14.24
CA ALA A 56 -31.18 25.30 -13.27
C ALA A 56 -31.28 23.96 -12.53
N GLU A 57 -30.85 22.87 -13.17
CA GLU A 57 -30.91 21.52 -12.59
C GLU A 57 -29.58 21.16 -11.89
N LEU A 58 -29.68 20.67 -10.66
CA LEU A 58 -28.51 20.19 -9.90
C LEU A 58 -28.27 18.72 -10.22
N ARG A 59 -27.07 18.42 -10.72
CA ARG A 59 -26.60 17.06 -10.94
C ARG A 59 -25.81 16.60 -9.72
N SER A 60 -26.08 15.39 -9.25
CA SER A 60 -25.36 14.74 -8.15
C SER A 60 -24.78 13.41 -8.61
N GLU A 61 -23.50 13.19 -8.33
CA GLU A 61 -22.80 11.96 -8.70
C GLU A 61 -22.03 11.42 -7.49
N LYS A 62 -22.36 10.19 -7.07
CA LYS A 62 -21.69 9.49 -5.99
C LYS A 62 -20.88 8.33 -6.53
N SER A 63 -19.59 8.26 -6.18
CA SER A 63 -18.71 7.15 -6.54
C SER A 63 -17.77 6.76 -5.41
N GLU A 64 -17.53 5.46 -5.23
CA GLU A 64 -16.52 4.93 -4.29
C GLU A 64 -15.15 4.89 -4.97
N CYS A 65 -14.57 6.07 -5.22
CA CYS A 65 -13.28 6.18 -5.91
C CYS A 65 -12.16 6.70 -5.02
N GLY A 66 -12.46 7.24 -3.83
CA GLY A 66 -11.45 7.79 -2.95
C GLY A 66 -10.73 6.71 -2.14
N ARG A 67 -9.51 7.00 -1.71
CA ARG A 67 -8.73 6.22 -0.73
C ARG A 67 -8.24 7.15 0.36
N TYR A 68 -8.56 6.88 1.62
CA TYR A 68 -8.08 7.68 2.74
C TYR A 68 -6.57 7.60 2.86
N GLY A 69 -5.95 8.72 3.23
CA GLY A 69 -4.56 8.74 3.67
C GLY A 69 -4.38 7.88 4.93
N GLU A 70 -3.14 7.45 5.15
CA GLU A 70 -2.78 6.49 6.18
C GLU A 70 -3.21 7.00 7.57
N GLN A 71 -2.76 8.20 7.93
CA GLN A 71 -3.06 8.87 9.19
C GLN A 71 -4.28 9.80 9.10
N SER A 72 -5.01 9.80 7.98
CA SER A 72 -6.20 10.65 7.85
C SER A 72 -7.29 10.20 8.84
N PRO A 73 -8.00 11.13 9.48
CA PRO A 73 -9.17 10.78 10.27
C PRO A 73 -10.22 10.16 9.35
N LYS A 74 -10.83 9.05 9.78
CA LYS A 74 -11.82 8.30 9.02
C LYS A 74 -13.21 8.81 9.38
N GLN A 75 -13.51 10.03 8.95
CA GLN A 75 -14.75 10.74 9.25
C GLN A 75 -15.27 11.47 8.00
N ASP A 76 -16.55 11.81 8.03
CA ASP A 76 -17.19 12.55 6.94
C ASP A 76 -16.66 13.99 6.86
N ALA A 77 -16.52 14.50 5.64
CA ALA A 77 -16.13 15.89 5.38
C ALA A 77 -16.86 16.46 4.17
N ARG A 78 -17.07 17.78 4.18
CA ARG A 78 -17.84 18.44 3.11
C ARG A 78 -17.43 19.88 2.89
N GLY A 79 -17.64 20.36 1.67
CA GLY A 79 -17.45 21.78 1.36
C GLY A 79 -17.46 22.08 -0.12
N GLN A 80 -17.40 23.37 -0.44
CA GLN A 80 -17.17 23.83 -1.81
C GLN A 80 -15.75 23.47 -2.25
N VAL A 81 -15.59 22.92 -3.44
CA VAL A 81 -14.28 22.54 -3.96
C VAL A 81 -13.54 23.79 -4.44
N ALA A 82 -12.28 23.94 -4.04
CA ALA A 82 -11.42 25.04 -4.46
C ALA A 82 -10.08 24.53 -5.00
N LEU A 83 -9.61 25.19 -6.06
CA LEU A 83 -8.25 25.07 -6.60
C LEU A 83 -7.36 26.16 -6.01
N SER A 84 -6.05 26.06 -6.27
CA SER A 84 -5.14 27.18 -6.08
C SER A 84 -5.62 28.41 -6.87
N ALA A 85 -5.38 29.61 -6.33
CA ALA A 85 -5.71 30.87 -6.97
C ALA A 85 -4.90 31.09 -8.25
N SER A 86 -3.64 30.67 -8.23
CA SER A 86 -2.74 30.73 -9.38
C SER A 86 -2.63 29.37 -10.07
N PRO A 87 -2.73 29.30 -11.42
CA PRO A 87 -2.45 28.07 -12.17
C PRO A 87 -1.02 27.54 -11.96
N ALA A 88 -0.04 28.42 -11.73
CA ALA A 88 1.35 28.02 -11.48
C ALA A 88 1.51 27.25 -10.15
N ASP A 89 0.66 27.56 -9.17
CA ASP A 89 0.72 26.98 -7.83
C ASP A 89 -0.27 25.85 -7.62
N ARG A 90 -0.78 25.24 -8.71
CA ARG A 90 -1.76 24.14 -8.63
C ARG A 90 -1.28 22.99 -7.76
N GLN A 91 0.03 22.71 -7.76
CA GLN A 91 0.58 21.64 -6.94
C GLN A 91 0.61 21.95 -5.43
N ALA A 92 0.31 23.19 -5.01
CA ALA A 92 0.34 23.63 -3.63
C ALA A 92 1.64 23.29 -2.88
N CYS A 93 2.78 23.39 -3.57
CA CYS A 93 4.09 23.10 -2.99
C CYS A 93 4.69 24.29 -2.25
N ASP A 94 4.30 25.53 -2.61
CA ASP A 94 4.75 26.73 -1.92
C ASP A 94 3.89 26.97 -0.66
N PRO A 95 4.50 27.20 0.52
CA PRO A 95 3.77 27.63 1.72
C PRO A 95 2.88 28.87 1.53
N GLY A 96 3.22 29.75 0.59
CA GLY A 96 2.46 30.94 0.21
C GLY A 96 1.30 30.68 -0.76
N THR A 97 1.07 29.42 -1.18
CA THR A 97 -0.01 29.06 -2.11
C THR A 97 -1.35 29.49 -1.53
N ARG A 98 -2.11 30.31 -2.26
CA ARG A 98 -3.48 30.69 -1.90
C ARG A 98 -4.49 29.81 -2.62
N PHE A 99 -5.60 29.50 -1.97
CA PHE A 99 -6.73 28.81 -2.58
C PHE A 99 -7.88 29.78 -2.86
N ASN A 100 -8.67 29.49 -3.90
CA ASN A 100 -9.92 30.18 -4.18
C ASN A 100 -11.03 29.73 -3.20
N ALA A 101 -10.73 29.76 -1.90
CA ALA A 101 -11.63 29.34 -0.85
C ALA A 101 -12.82 30.31 -0.73
N PRO A 102 -14.02 29.80 -0.40
CA PRO A 102 -15.18 30.64 -0.14
C PRO A 102 -14.97 31.54 1.09
N ALA A 103 -15.85 32.54 1.22
CA ALA A 103 -15.84 33.46 2.35
C ALA A 103 -15.79 32.73 3.71
N SER A 104 -15.16 33.39 4.70
CA SER A 104 -14.97 32.87 6.05
C SER A 104 -16.27 32.33 6.65
N GLY A 105 -16.23 31.12 7.20
CA GLY A 105 -17.37 30.44 7.82
C GLY A 105 -18.05 29.38 6.94
N LYS A 106 -17.70 29.30 5.65
CA LYS A 106 -18.13 28.18 4.78
C LYS A 106 -17.05 27.10 4.75
N SER A 107 -17.47 25.83 4.88
CA SER A 107 -16.55 24.70 4.73
C SER A 107 -16.18 24.48 3.27
N TRP A 108 -14.92 24.14 3.02
CA TRP A 108 -14.37 24.00 1.67
C TRP A 108 -13.36 22.87 1.59
N VAL A 109 -13.23 22.29 0.40
CA VAL A 109 -12.37 21.12 0.14
C VAL A 109 -11.30 21.54 -0.87
N ALA A 110 -10.03 21.36 -0.51
CA ALA A 110 -8.93 21.64 -1.42
C ALA A 110 -8.79 20.50 -2.44
N LEU A 111 -8.75 20.81 -3.73
CA LEU A 111 -8.45 19.83 -4.78
C LEU A 111 -7.06 20.11 -5.36
N ILE A 112 -6.13 19.16 -5.19
CA ILE A 112 -4.71 19.36 -5.48
C ILE A 112 -4.18 18.19 -6.35
N PRO A 113 -3.52 18.43 -7.49
CA PRO A 113 -2.82 17.37 -8.21
C PRO A 113 -1.66 16.79 -7.40
N ARG A 114 -1.41 15.49 -7.58
CA ARG A 114 -0.10 14.90 -7.31
C ARG A 114 0.98 15.72 -8.04
N GLY A 115 2.14 15.87 -7.41
CA GLY A 115 3.24 16.66 -7.95
C GLY A 115 4.55 16.31 -7.26
N ASN A 116 5.48 17.26 -7.29
CA ASN A 116 6.87 16.98 -6.88
C ASN A 116 7.11 17.16 -5.38
N CYS A 117 6.20 17.83 -4.67
CA CYS A 117 6.22 17.95 -3.21
C CYS A 117 5.42 16.84 -2.53
N THR A 118 5.65 16.67 -1.23
CA THR A 118 5.05 15.59 -0.43
C THR A 118 3.54 15.78 -0.23
N TYR A 119 2.81 14.68 0.02
CA TYR A 119 1.39 14.76 0.40
C TYR A 119 1.19 15.58 1.68
N LYS A 120 2.11 15.44 2.63
CA LYS A 120 2.11 16.19 3.89
C LYS A 120 2.14 17.70 3.67
N GLU A 121 3.01 18.21 2.79
CA GLU A 121 3.09 19.64 2.50
C GLU A 121 1.79 20.16 1.88
N LYS A 122 1.25 19.45 0.89
CA LYS A 122 -0.03 19.78 0.25
C LYS A 122 -1.17 19.88 1.28
N ILE A 123 -1.27 18.87 2.15
CA ILE A 123 -2.29 18.82 3.21
C ILE A 123 -2.08 19.98 4.19
N ARG A 124 -0.84 20.25 4.59
CA ARG A 124 -0.50 21.34 5.51
C ARG A 124 -0.89 22.71 4.96
N HIS A 125 -0.60 22.99 3.70
CA HIS A 125 -0.87 24.30 3.10
C HIS A 125 -2.37 24.57 2.95
N ALA A 126 -3.15 23.55 2.62
CA ALA A 126 -4.61 23.63 2.59
C ALA A 126 -5.21 23.74 4.01
N ALA A 127 -4.73 22.93 4.95
CA ALA A 127 -5.16 22.96 6.35
C ALA A 127 -4.91 24.32 7.01
N ALA A 128 -3.78 24.97 6.69
CA ALA A 128 -3.45 26.32 7.18
C ALA A 128 -4.46 27.40 6.73
N GLN A 129 -5.26 27.12 5.71
CA GLN A 129 -6.34 27.99 5.22
C GLN A 129 -7.74 27.46 5.59
N ASN A 130 -7.83 26.63 6.63
CA ASN A 130 -9.07 26.06 7.17
C ASN A 130 -9.86 25.21 6.17
N ALA A 131 -9.18 24.43 5.33
CA ALA A 131 -9.83 23.40 4.52
C ALA A 131 -10.46 22.34 5.43
N SER A 132 -11.71 21.96 5.18
CA SER A 132 -12.39 20.87 5.90
C SER A 132 -11.91 19.49 5.46
N ALA A 133 -11.43 19.39 4.21
CA ALA A 133 -10.76 18.21 3.68
C ALA A 133 -9.81 18.57 2.55
N VAL A 134 -8.88 17.66 2.27
CA VAL A 134 -7.89 17.76 1.19
C VAL A 134 -8.02 16.54 0.29
N VAL A 135 -8.23 16.79 -0.99
CA VAL A 135 -8.41 15.77 -2.02
C VAL A 135 -7.25 15.88 -2.99
N ILE A 136 -6.46 14.82 -3.08
CA ILE A 136 -5.31 14.75 -3.98
C ILE A 136 -5.63 13.81 -5.14
N TYR A 137 -5.58 14.28 -6.38
CA TYR A 137 -5.83 13.43 -7.54
C TYR A 137 -4.53 12.93 -8.16
N ASN A 138 -4.47 11.62 -8.44
CA ASN A 138 -3.23 10.90 -8.73
C ASN A 138 -2.75 11.05 -10.20
N VAL A 139 -2.37 12.27 -10.59
CA VAL A 139 -1.83 12.53 -11.94
C VAL A 139 -0.49 11.84 -12.18
N GLY A 140 -0.30 11.32 -13.40
CA GLY A 140 0.97 10.76 -13.85
C GLY A 140 1.25 9.35 -13.34
N SER A 141 0.25 8.67 -12.78
CA SER A 141 0.34 7.23 -12.49
C SER A 141 0.35 6.41 -13.78
N SER A 142 1.03 5.25 -13.77
CA SER A 142 0.96 4.29 -14.87
C SER A 142 -0.47 3.80 -15.12
N ASN A 143 -1.28 3.74 -14.06
CA ASN A 143 -2.70 3.44 -14.10
C ASN A 143 -3.49 4.68 -13.65
N ALA A 144 -4.19 5.34 -14.56
CA ALA A 144 -4.95 6.56 -14.25
C ALA A 144 -6.05 6.35 -13.19
N ASN A 145 -6.55 5.12 -13.05
CA ASN A 145 -7.57 4.73 -12.07
C ASN A 145 -7.02 4.33 -10.69
N GLU A 146 -5.69 4.33 -10.53
CA GLU A 146 -5.04 3.87 -9.31
C GLU A 146 -5.08 4.94 -8.22
N THR A 147 -5.35 4.48 -7.00
CA THR A 147 -5.22 5.28 -5.77
C THR A 147 -4.34 4.54 -4.77
N ILE A 148 -3.46 5.29 -4.11
CA ILE A 148 -2.55 4.78 -3.10
C ILE A 148 -2.90 5.35 -1.73
N THR A 149 -2.54 4.63 -0.66
CA THR A 149 -2.62 5.16 0.69
C THR A 149 -1.53 6.22 0.84
N MET A 150 -1.90 7.49 0.97
CA MET A 150 -0.93 8.57 1.09
C MET A 150 -0.31 8.58 2.50
N PRO A 151 1.04 8.53 2.64
CA PRO A 151 1.69 8.77 3.91
C PRO A 151 1.76 10.27 4.22
N HIS A 152 1.29 10.69 5.40
CA HIS A 152 1.30 12.10 5.81
C HIS A 152 1.35 12.29 7.34
N ALA A 153 2.29 11.61 8.00
CA ALA A 153 2.44 11.63 9.45
C ALA A 153 2.50 13.05 10.06
N GLY A 154 1.79 13.23 11.19
CA GLY A 154 1.72 14.49 11.93
C GLY A 154 0.66 15.48 11.44
N LEU A 155 -0.31 15.04 10.63
CA LEU A 155 -1.49 15.81 10.20
C LEU A 155 -2.75 14.92 10.30
N GLU A 156 -3.19 14.66 11.53
CA GLU A 156 -4.26 13.69 11.84
C GLU A 156 -5.64 14.35 12.01
N ASP A 157 -5.71 15.68 11.98
CA ASP A 157 -6.93 16.44 12.27
C ASP A 157 -7.76 16.77 11.01
N VAL A 158 -7.17 16.62 9.82
CA VAL A 158 -7.80 17.00 8.54
C VAL A 158 -8.00 15.77 7.67
N VAL A 159 -9.23 15.60 7.17
CA VAL A 159 -9.56 14.50 6.26
C VAL A 159 -8.77 14.67 4.95
N ALA A 160 -7.94 13.68 4.63
CA ALA A 160 -7.14 13.64 3.41
C ALA A 160 -7.44 12.35 2.63
N ILE A 161 -7.88 12.51 1.38
CA ILE A 161 -8.16 11.37 0.48
C ILE A 161 -7.44 11.54 -0.85
N MET A 162 -7.09 10.42 -1.47
CA MET A 162 -6.63 10.35 -2.85
C MET A 162 -7.75 9.91 -3.77
N ILE A 163 -7.89 10.52 -4.95
CA ILE A 163 -8.83 10.10 -5.99
C ILE A 163 -8.10 9.80 -7.32
N PRO A 164 -8.71 9.03 -8.23
CA PRO A 164 -8.18 8.80 -9.57
C PRO A 164 -7.97 10.08 -10.37
N GLU A 165 -7.02 10.04 -11.30
CA GLU A 165 -6.73 11.16 -12.20
C GLU A 165 -7.95 11.58 -13.03
N PRO A 166 -8.73 10.67 -13.66
CA PRO A 166 -9.89 11.06 -14.45
C PRO A 166 -10.93 11.83 -13.64
N LYS A 167 -11.21 11.39 -12.41
CA LYS A 167 -12.19 12.07 -11.54
C LYS A 167 -11.70 13.44 -11.09
N GLY A 168 -10.42 13.57 -10.78
CA GLY A 168 -9.83 14.88 -10.47
C GLY A 168 -9.90 15.85 -11.65
N LYS A 169 -9.55 15.41 -12.86
CA LYS A 169 -9.62 16.22 -14.08
C LYS A 169 -11.04 16.63 -14.44
N GLU A 170 -12.01 15.74 -14.24
CA GLU A 170 -13.43 16.05 -14.42
C GLU A 170 -13.85 17.22 -13.53
N ILE A 171 -13.54 17.17 -12.23
CA ILE A 171 -13.89 18.24 -11.29
C ILE A 171 -13.15 19.54 -11.63
N VAL A 172 -11.86 19.47 -12.00
CA VAL A 172 -11.09 20.64 -12.47
C VAL A 172 -11.76 21.28 -13.68
N SER A 173 -12.23 20.48 -14.64
CA SER A 173 -12.87 21.00 -15.85
C SER A 173 -14.19 21.74 -15.57
N LEU A 174 -14.93 21.32 -14.53
CA LEU A 174 -16.13 22.03 -14.06
C LEU A 174 -15.75 23.38 -13.44
N LEU A 175 -14.75 23.40 -12.57
CA LEU A 175 -14.28 24.61 -11.89
C LEU A 175 -13.71 25.65 -12.87
N GLU A 176 -12.98 25.20 -13.90
CA GLU A 176 -12.45 26.07 -14.96
C GLU A 176 -13.54 26.70 -15.83
N ARG A 177 -14.71 26.05 -15.94
CA ARG A 177 -15.91 26.60 -16.59
C ARG A 177 -16.73 27.50 -15.67
N ASN A 178 -16.17 27.87 -14.51
CA ASN A 178 -16.83 28.67 -13.48
C ASN A 178 -18.09 28.01 -12.89
N ILE A 179 -18.15 26.67 -12.90
CA ILE A 179 -19.22 25.91 -12.27
C ILE A 179 -18.80 25.60 -10.84
N THR A 180 -19.64 26.00 -9.88
CA THR A 180 -19.40 25.69 -8.47
C THR A 180 -19.70 24.21 -8.21
N VAL A 181 -18.72 23.51 -7.63
CA VAL A 181 -18.83 22.11 -7.23
C VAL A 181 -18.83 22.02 -5.71
N MET A 182 -19.83 21.37 -5.15
CA MET A 182 -19.85 20.95 -3.74
C MET A 182 -19.44 19.49 -3.66
N MET A 183 -18.64 19.14 -2.66
CA MET A 183 -18.18 17.79 -2.43
C MET A 183 -18.59 17.31 -1.03
N TYR A 184 -19.03 16.06 -0.97
CA TYR A 184 -19.34 15.32 0.25
C TYR A 184 -18.53 14.01 0.26
N ILE A 185 -17.63 13.88 1.22
CA ILE A 185 -16.76 12.73 1.43
C ILE A 185 -17.34 11.91 2.58
N THR A 186 -17.57 10.63 2.34
CA THR A 186 -18.03 9.70 3.37
C THR A 186 -17.14 8.47 3.45
N ILE A 187 -17.13 7.84 4.63
CA ILE A 187 -16.38 6.61 4.86
C ILE A 187 -16.90 5.50 3.94
N GLY A 188 -15.99 4.85 3.22
CA GLY A 188 -16.28 3.72 2.36
C GLY A 188 -15.98 2.37 3.01
N THR A 189 -15.75 1.38 2.16
CA THR A 189 -15.32 0.03 2.52
C THR A 189 -13.95 0.00 3.21
N ARG A 190 -13.90 -0.73 4.33
CA ARG A 190 -12.65 -1.13 4.98
C ARG A 190 -12.04 -2.31 4.21
N ASN A 191 -10.93 -2.07 3.55
CA ASN A 191 -10.18 -3.09 2.84
C ASN A 191 -9.04 -3.60 3.71
N LEU A 192 -9.01 -4.92 3.86
CA LEU A 192 -7.96 -5.63 4.56
C LEU A 192 -7.28 -6.53 3.56
N GLN A 193 -6.12 -6.10 3.07
CA GLN A 193 -5.26 -7.02 2.33
C GLN A 193 -4.58 -7.91 3.36
N LYS A 194 -5.31 -8.95 3.81
CA LYS A 194 -4.69 -10.10 4.44
C LYS A 194 -3.82 -10.72 3.35
N TYR A 195 -2.52 -10.45 3.38
CA TYR A 195 -1.57 -11.39 2.80
C TYR A 195 -1.96 -12.77 3.33
N VAL A 196 -2.26 -13.71 2.42
CA VAL A 196 -2.51 -15.12 2.74
C VAL A 196 -1.50 -15.48 3.80
N SER A 197 -2.00 -15.87 4.98
CA SER A 197 -1.23 -15.87 6.21
C SER A 197 0.15 -16.45 5.94
N ARG A 198 1.20 -15.61 5.97
CA ARG A 198 2.56 -16.14 5.83
C ARG A 198 2.80 -17.23 6.86
N THR A 199 2.08 -17.22 7.98
CA THR A 199 1.95 -18.30 8.96
C THR A 199 1.54 -19.66 8.39
N SER A 200 0.58 -19.76 7.45
CA SER A 200 0.21 -21.04 6.84
C SER A 200 1.28 -21.53 5.87
N VAL A 201 1.89 -20.63 5.10
CA VAL A 201 3.01 -20.97 4.20
C VAL A 201 4.26 -21.39 5.00
N VAL A 202 4.54 -20.68 6.10
CA VAL A 202 5.62 -20.98 7.06
C VAL A 202 5.36 -22.29 7.79
N PHE A 203 4.12 -22.57 8.19
CA PHE A 203 3.76 -23.85 8.81
C PHE A 203 3.97 -25.02 7.87
N VAL A 204 3.60 -24.86 6.59
CA VAL A 204 3.81 -25.87 5.55
C VAL A 204 5.30 -26.05 5.25
N SER A 205 6.08 -24.96 5.15
CA SER A 205 7.52 -25.05 4.85
C SER A 205 8.33 -25.64 6.01
N ILE A 206 8.02 -25.29 7.27
CA ILE A 206 8.66 -25.89 8.46
C ILE A 206 8.36 -27.39 8.50
N SER A 207 7.11 -27.79 8.28
CA SER A 207 6.72 -29.20 8.26
C SER A 207 7.49 -29.99 7.19
N PHE A 208 7.66 -29.42 5.99
CA PHE A 208 8.41 -30.02 4.90
C PHE A 208 9.91 -30.17 5.23
N ILE A 209 10.54 -29.16 5.83
CA ILE A 209 11.95 -29.20 6.24
C ILE A 209 12.17 -30.27 7.31
N VAL A 210 11.29 -30.35 8.31
CA VAL A 210 11.37 -31.35 9.39
C VAL A 210 11.30 -32.77 8.81
N LEU A 211 10.37 -33.03 7.89
CA LEU A 211 10.24 -34.34 7.23
C LEU A 211 11.48 -34.69 6.39
N MET A 212 12.05 -33.70 5.68
CA MET A 212 13.28 -33.90 4.92
C MET A 212 14.45 -34.31 5.83
N ILE A 213 14.62 -33.65 6.98
CA ILE A 213 15.68 -33.97 7.96
C ILE A 213 15.49 -35.38 8.53
N ILE A 214 14.25 -35.76 8.89
CA ILE A 214 13.95 -37.11 9.41
C ILE A 214 14.30 -38.18 8.37
N SER A 215 13.90 -37.97 7.11
CA SER A 215 14.21 -38.91 6.00
C SER A 215 15.71 -39.07 5.78
N LEU A 216 16.47 -37.96 5.77
CA LEU A 216 17.91 -37.98 5.64
C LEU A 216 18.60 -38.69 6.82
N ALA A 217 18.17 -38.42 8.06
CA ALA A 217 18.69 -39.10 9.23
C ALA A 217 18.46 -40.62 9.16
N TRP A 218 17.25 -41.04 8.76
CA TRP A 218 16.90 -42.45 8.60
C TRP A 218 17.79 -43.15 7.56
N LEU A 219 18.01 -42.50 6.41
CA LEU A 219 18.90 -43.02 5.36
C LEU A 219 20.33 -43.17 5.87
N VAL A 220 20.86 -42.19 6.59
CA VAL A 220 22.21 -42.26 7.19
C VAL A 220 22.32 -43.44 8.15
N PHE A 221 21.35 -43.63 9.05
CA PHE A 221 21.33 -44.77 9.97
C PHE A 221 21.26 -46.11 9.23
N TYR A 222 20.40 -46.22 8.22
CA TYR A 222 20.28 -47.40 7.37
C TYR A 222 21.62 -47.76 6.72
N TYR A 223 22.33 -46.78 6.15
CA TYR A 223 23.65 -46.99 5.54
C TYR A 223 24.72 -47.41 6.55
N ILE A 224 24.78 -46.79 7.74
CA ILE A 224 25.74 -47.16 8.79
C ILE A 224 25.48 -48.58 9.27
N GLN A 225 24.22 -48.92 9.54
CA GLN A 225 23.85 -50.28 9.95
C GLN A 225 24.23 -51.28 8.86
N ARG A 226 23.89 -51.01 7.59
CA ARG A 226 24.22 -51.89 6.47
C ARG A 226 25.73 -52.10 6.33
N PHE A 227 26.54 -51.04 6.47
CA PHE A 227 27.99 -51.14 6.42
C PHE A 227 28.56 -51.97 7.58
N ARG A 228 28.05 -51.78 8.81
CA ARG A 228 28.44 -52.59 9.97
C ARG A 228 28.07 -54.06 9.79
N TYR A 229 26.90 -54.36 9.23
CA TYR A 229 26.49 -55.74 8.93
C TYR A 229 27.35 -56.39 7.83
N ALA A 230 27.74 -55.63 6.80
CA ALA A 230 28.64 -56.13 5.75
C ALA A 230 30.04 -56.45 6.31
N ASN A 231 30.63 -55.54 7.09
CA ASN A 231 31.97 -55.74 7.67
C ASN A 231 32.01 -56.82 8.76
N ALA A 232 30.91 -57.06 9.48
CA ALA A 232 30.82 -58.16 10.44
C ALA A 232 30.77 -59.53 9.76
N ARG A 233 30.29 -59.59 8.51
CA ARG A 233 30.25 -60.83 7.73
C ARG A 233 31.62 -61.19 7.14
N ASP A 234 32.42 -60.21 6.74
CA ASP A 234 33.81 -60.41 6.27
C ASP A 234 34.78 -60.85 7.38
N ARG A 235 34.43 -60.68 8.66
CA ARG A 235 35.28 -61.08 9.80
C ARG A 235 35.05 -62.51 10.29
N ASN A 236 34.01 -63.19 9.82
CA ASN A 236 33.61 -64.54 10.22
C ASN A 236 33.82 -65.58 9.10
N GLN A 237 34.61 -65.24 8.08
CA GLN A 237 35.21 -66.16 7.10
C GLN A 237 36.72 -66.08 7.23
#